data_AF-A0A560GUB4-F1
#
_entry.id   AF-A0A560GUB4-F1
#
_cell.length_a   1.000
_cell.length_b   1.000
_cell.length_c   1.000
_cell.angle_alpha   90.00
_cell.angle_beta   90.00
_cell.angle_gamma   90.00
#
_symmetry.space_group_name_H-M   'P 1'
#
loop_
_entity.id
_entity.type
_entity.pdbx_description
1 polymer ?
#
loop_
_entity_poly.entity_id
_entity_poly.type
_entity_poly.pdbx_seq_one_letter_code
_entity_poly.pdbx_strand_id
1 'polypeptide(L)'
;MEGDAISHLQLAAAPEAGVRFRVPGLSERERMKELRCIVFTDREVVSAITERRRKLNEAFPEGEVSALEYTINRGVTARVSVTQEGVANDVAIPEQELQAALVGYCMSRNVPLPVVSDKALYVIKGRATLMITMNFRKPARLVVLGTE
;
A
#
# COMPACT_ATOMS: atom_id res chain seq x y z
N MET A 1 68.23 -36.02 29.36
CA MET A 1 66.90 -36.07 29.96
C MET A 1 66.30 -34.70 29.82
N GLU A 2 65.14 -34.65 29.16
CA GLU A 2 64.07 -33.64 29.28
C GLU A 2 64.44 -32.18 28.97
N GLY A 3 63.63 -31.40 28.25
CA GLY A 3 62.24 -31.61 27.89
C GLY A 3 61.85 -30.63 26.80
N ASP A 4 61.02 -31.15 25.92
CA ASP A 4 60.29 -30.48 24.85
C ASP A 4 59.34 -29.45 25.47
N ALA A 5 59.37 -28.21 25.01
CA ALA A 5 58.43 -27.16 25.42
C ALA A 5 57.79 -26.53 24.18
N ILE A 6 56.87 -27.30 23.59
CA ILE A 6 55.90 -26.84 22.60
C ILE A 6 55.06 -25.74 23.25
N SER A 7 55.31 -24.49 22.86
CA SER A 7 54.46 -23.37 23.25
C SER A 7 53.15 -23.45 22.47
N HIS A 8 52.08 -23.80 23.18
CA HIS A 8 50.71 -23.70 22.70
C HIS A 8 50.40 -22.25 22.30
N LEU A 9 50.29 -21.99 20.99
CA LEU A 9 49.61 -20.81 20.48
C LEU A 9 48.12 -20.96 20.79
N GLN A 10 47.65 -20.23 21.79
CA GLN A 10 46.24 -20.11 22.10
C GLN A 10 45.63 -19.15 21.07
N LEU A 11 44.97 -19.72 20.05
CA LEU A 11 44.23 -18.98 19.04
C LEU A 11 43.04 -18.29 19.72
N ALA A 12 43.14 -16.99 19.96
CA ALA A 12 42.02 -16.19 20.43
C ALA A 12 40.93 -16.22 19.36
N ALA A 13 39.79 -16.82 19.68
CA ALA A 13 38.62 -16.81 18.80
C ALA A 13 38.21 -15.35 18.56
N ALA A 14 38.25 -14.93 17.29
CA ALA A 14 37.73 -13.63 16.87
C ALA A 14 36.24 -13.56 17.22
N PRO A 15 35.74 -12.47 17.82
CA PRO A 15 34.31 -12.31 17.99
C PRO A 15 33.69 -12.18 16.59
N GLU A 16 32.82 -13.13 16.25
CA GLU A 16 32.09 -13.09 15.00
C GLU A 16 31.40 -11.75 14.84
N ALA A 17 31.69 -11.06 13.74
CA ALA A 17 31.11 -9.78 13.37
C ALA A 17 29.64 -9.95 12.94
N GLY A 18 28.80 -10.45 13.85
CA GLY A 18 27.37 -10.33 13.74
C GLY A 18 26.99 -8.88 13.99
N VAL A 19 26.32 -8.25 13.02
CA VAL A 19 25.83 -6.88 13.15
C VAL A 19 24.80 -6.82 14.28
N ARG A 20 25.21 -6.36 15.46
CA ARG A 20 24.29 -6.11 16.58
C ARG A 20 23.62 -4.75 16.39
N PHE A 21 22.43 -4.73 15.78
CA PHE A 21 21.55 -3.57 15.80
C PHE A 21 20.82 -3.46 17.16
N ARG A 22 21.52 -3.00 18.20
CA ARG A 22 20.83 -2.50 19.39
C ARG A 22 20.67 -0.99 19.21
N VAL A 23 19.51 -0.56 18.73
CA VAL A 23 19.10 0.84 18.83
C VAL A 23 18.49 0.99 20.22
N PRO A 24 19.16 1.62 21.20
CA PRO A 24 18.62 1.76 22.54
C PRO A 24 17.45 2.74 22.49
N GLY A 25 16.32 2.39 23.10
CA GLY A 25 15.23 3.35 23.39
C GLY A 25 13.98 3.29 22.51
N LEU A 26 13.84 2.33 21.58
CA LEU A 26 12.56 2.10 20.89
C LEU A 26 11.84 0.93 21.54
N SER A 27 10.57 1.13 21.89
CA SER A 27 9.69 0.06 22.36
C SER A 27 9.58 -1.04 21.29
N GLU A 28 9.30 -2.28 21.70
CA GLU A 28 9.16 -3.41 20.76
C GLU A 28 8.07 -3.17 19.69
N ARG A 29 7.04 -2.39 20.04
CA ARG A 29 5.99 -1.95 19.12
C ARG A 29 6.48 -0.98 18.05
N GLU A 30 7.52 -0.19 18.31
CA GLU A 30 8.15 0.71 17.31
C GLU A 30 9.14 -0.01 16.40
N ARG A 31 9.56 -1.24 16.76
CA ARG A 31 10.46 -2.06 15.95
C ARG A 31 9.76 -2.78 14.80
N MET A 32 8.53 -3.26 15.01
CA MET A 32 7.80 -3.98 13.99
C MET A 32 7.19 -3.00 12.99
N LYS A 33 7.60 -3.12 11.73
CA LYS A 33 7.03 -2.37 10.62
C LYS A 33 6.12 -3.29 9.82
N GLU A 34 4.92 -2.82 9.52
CA GLU A 34 3.94 -3.58 8.74
C GLU A 34 3.57 -2.78 7.48
N LEU A 35 3.55 -3.47 6.34
CA LEU A 35 3.05 -2.95 5.08
C LEU A 35 1.99 -3.91 4.56
N ARG A 36 0.82 -3.38 4.21
CA ARG A 36 -0.27 -4.13 3.59
C ARG A 36 -0.65 -3.47 2.27
N CYS A 37 -0.82 -4.29 1.24
CA CYS A 37 -1.36 -3.86 -0.05
C CYS A 37 -2.70 -4.55 -0.27
N ILE A 38 -3.75 -3.76 -0.44
CA ILE A 38 -5.07 -4.25 -0.82
C ILE A 38 -5.29 -3.85 -2.27
N VAL A 39 -5.32 -4.84 -3.16
CA VAL A 39 -5.52 -4.64 -4.60
C VAL A 39 -6.98 -4.87 -4.90
N PHE A 40 -7.61 -3.93 -5.60
CA PHE A 40 -9.03 -3.97 -5.92
C PHE A 40 -9.25 -4.38 -7.37
N THR A 41 -10.32 -5.13 -7.61
CA THR A 41 -10.85 -5.33 -8.96
C THR A 41 -11.64 -4.10 -9.42
N ASP A 42 -11.80 -3.91 -10.73
CA ASP A 42 -12.51 -2.73 -11.26
C ASP A 42 -13.95 -2.65 -10.75
N ARG A 43 -14.62 -3.80 -10.61
CA ARG A 43 -15.97 -3.90 -10.06
C ARG A 43 -16.03 -3.39 -8.61
N GLU A 44 -15.03 -3.71 -7.80
CA GLU A 44 -14.95 -3.25 -6.42
C GLU A 44 -14.69 -1.75 -6.35
N VAL A 45 -13.83 -1.23 -7.23
CA VAL A 45 -13.56 0.22 -7.32
C VAL A 45 -14.83 0.97 -7.69
N VAL A 46 -15.54 0.54 -8.74
CA VAL A 46 -16.81 1.14 -9.17
C VAL A 46 -17.84 1.07 -8.04
N SER A 47 -18.02 -0.10 -7.42
CA SER A 47 -18.94 -0.27 -6.29
C SER A 47 -18.60 0.66 -5.12
N ALA A 48 -17.32 0.83 -4.80
CA ALA A 48 -16.86 1.71 -3.74
C ALA A 48 -17.19 3.19 -4.03
N ILE A 49 -16.92 3.65 -5.26
CA ILE A 49 -17.21 5.02 -5.71
C ILE A 49 -18.71 5.28 -5.64
N THR A 50 -19.52 4.40 -6.22
CA THR A 50 -20.98 4.55 -6.26
C THR A 50 -21.58 4.55 -4.86
N GLU A 51 -21.12 3.65 -3.96
CA GLU A 51 -21.61 3.61 -2.58
C GLU A 51 -21.25 4.88 -1.81
N ARG A 52 -20.04 5.40 -1.98
CA ARG A 52 -19.61 6.66 -1.36
C ARG A 52 -20.46 7.84 -1.83
N ARG A 53 -20.60 8.02 -3.14
CA ARG A 53 -21.40 9.12 -3.70
C ARG A 53 -22.86 9.05 -3.28
N ARG A 54 -23.44 7.85 -3.28
CA ARG A 54 -24.78 7.61 -2.75
C ARG A 54 -24.90 8.04 -1.28
N LYS A 55 -23.92 7.73 -0.43
CA LYS A 55 -23.92 8.15 0.99
C LYS A 55 -23.81 9.67 1.17
N LEU A 56 -23.15 10.35 0.23
CA LEU A 56 -22.96 11.81 0.24
C LEU A 56 -24.03 12.56 -0.56
N ASN A 57 -25.03 11.87 -1.13
CA ASN A 57 -26.02 12.41 -2.06
C ASN A 57 -25.39 13.15 -3.26
N GLU A 58 -24.22 12.69 -3.69
CA GLU A 58 -23.52 13.20 -4.87
C GLU A 58 -24.01 12.46 -6.12
N ALA A 59 -24.19 13.20 -7.22
CA ALA A 59 -24.64 12.61 -8.47
C ALA A 59 -23.58 11.64 -9.04
N PHE A 60 -24.07 10.51 -9.54
CA PHE A 60 -23.30 9.60 -10.39
C PHE A 60 -24.17 9.31 -11.63
N PRO A 61 -23.61 9.32 -12.85
CA PRO A 61 -24.39 9.11 -14.06
C PRO A 61 -25.12 7.77 -14.00
N GLU A 62 -26.35 7.77 -14.50
CA GLU A 62 -27.10 6.54 -14.73
C GLU A 62 -26.55 5.84 -15.98
N GLY A 63 -26.68 4.52 -16.03
CA GLY A 63 -26.23 3.72 -17.17
C GLY A 63 -25.27 2.60 -16.80
N GLU A 64 -24.68 1.98 -17.82
CA GLU A 64 -23.74 0.88 -17.67
C GLU A 64 -22.29 1.39 -17.62
N VAL A 65 -21.52 0.95 -16.64
CA VAL A 65 -20.10 1.27 -16.57
C VAL A 65 -19.36 0.50 -17.66
N SER A 66 -18.87 1.23 -18.64
CA SER A 66 -18.20 0.71 -19.85
C SER A 66 -16.68 0.66 -19.73
N ALA A 67 -16.07 1.55 -18.95
CA ALA A 67 -14.62 1.58 -18.74
C ALA A 67 -14.24 2.19 -17.38
N LEU A 68 -13.07 1.78 -16.89
CA LEU A 68 -12.39 2.35 -15.73
C LEU A 68 -10.92 2.52 -16.07
N GLU A 69 -10.45 3.76 -16.09
CA GLU A 69 -9.07 4.10 -16.42
C GLU A 69 -8.43 4.90 -15.28
N TYR A 70 -7.11 4.81 -15.14
CA TYR A 70 -6.37 5.58 -14.16
C TYR A 70 -5.34 6.49 -14.82
N THR A 71 -5.35 7.76 -14.44
CA THR A 71 -4.31 8.73 -14.79
C THR A 71 -3.44 8.97 -13.57
N ILE A 72 -2.11 8.86 -13.74
CA ILE A 72 -1.14 9.05 -12.68
C ILE A 72 -0.38 10.35 -12.95
N ASN A 73 -0.78 11.44 -12.31
CA ASN A 73 -0.10 12.74 -12.41
C ASN A 73 -0.10 13.45 -11.05
N ARG A 74 1.04 13.41 -10.35
CA ARG A 74 1.20 13.90 -8.96
C ARG A 74 0.21 13.30 -7.95
N GLY A 75 -0.48 12.23 -8.34
CA GLY A 75 -1.58 11.59 -7.64
C GLY A 75 -2.31 10.62 -8.58
N VAL A 76 -3.33 9.93 -8.07
CA VAL A 76 -4.13 8.97 -8.85
C VAL A 76 -5.53 9.52 -9.09
N THR A 77 -5.91 9.71 -10.35
CA THR A 77 -7.28 10.05 -10.76
C THR A 77 -7.89 8.86 -11.49
N ALA A 78 -9.08 8.41 -11.07
CA ALA A 78 -9.84 7.45 -11.86
C ALA A 78 -10.80 8.17 -12.81
N ARG A 79 -10.95 7.64 -14.02
CA ARG A 79 -12.01 8.04 -14.95
C ARG A 79 -12.94 6.86 -15.12
N VAL A 80 -14.22 7.07 -14.83
CA VAL A 80 -15.28 6.08 -15.03
C VAL A 80 -16.11 6.52 -16.21
N SER A 81 -16.21 5.69 -17.24
CA SER A 81 -17.04 5.95 -18.43
C SER A 81 -18.34 5.18 -18.29
N VAL A 82 -19.46 5.89 -18.25
CA VAL A 82 -20.81 5.35 -18.12
C VAL A 82 -21.57 5.57 -19.43
N THR A 83 -22.10 4.51 -20.02
CA THR A 83 -22.90 4.59 -21.24
C THR A 83 -24.38 4.57 -20.91
N GLN A 84 -25.12 5.57 -21.38
CA GLN A 84 -26.58 5.68 -21.26
C GLN A 84 -27.17 5.95 -22.64
N GLU A 85 -28.05 5.08 -23.12
CA GLU A 85 -28.71 5.22 -24.44
C GLU A 85 -27.73 5.47 -25.61
N GLY A 86 -26.54 4.88 -25.55
CA GLY A 86 -25.50 5.02 -26.56
C GLY A 86 -24.63 6.28 -26.41
N VAL A 87 -24.89 7.13 -25.42
CA VAL A 87 -24.06 8.31 -25.07
C VAL A 87 -23.12 7.95 -23.93
N ALA A 88 -21.82 8.14 -24.13
CA ALA A 88 -20.81 7.96 -23.09
C ALA A 88 -20.64 9.23 -22.25
N ASN A 89 -20.70 9.08 -20.94
CA ASN A 89 -20.48 10.13 -19.95
C ASN A 89 -19.27 9.75 -19.08
N ASP A 90 -18.27 10.63 -19.01
CA ASP A 90 -17.08 10.42 -18.21
C ASP A 90 -17.16 11.15 -16.87
N VAL A 91 -16.79 10.45 -15.81
CA VAL A 91 -16.66 11.02 -14.46
C VAL A 91 -15.23 10.88 -13.99
N ALA A 92 -14.59 12.01 -13.71
CA ALA A 92 -13.30 12.03 -13.05
C ALA A 92 -13.47 11.96 -11.52
N ILE A 93 -12.79 11.01 -10.91
CA ILE A 93 -12.75 10.79 -9.46
C ILE A 93 -11.36 11.15 -8.96
N PRO A 94 -11.21 12.25 -8.19
CA PRO A 94 -9.93 12.67 -7.66
C PRO A 94 -9.42 11.67 -6.60
N GLU A 95 -8.11 11.67 -6.37
CA GLU A 95 -7.42 10.71 -5.48
C GLU A 95 -8.04 10.64 -4.08
N GLN A 96 -8.37 11.78 -3.48
CA GLN A 96 -8.95 11.85 -2.14
C GLN A 96 -10.32 11.17 -2.07
N GLU A 97 -11.15 11.38 -3.09
CA GLU A 97 -12.47 10.75 -3.18
C GLU A 97 -12.31 9.23 -3.38
N LEU A 98 -11.42 8.82 -4.29
CA LEU A 98 -11.14 7.42 -4.58
C LEU A 98 -10.58 6.68 -3.37
N GLN A 99 -9.59 7.26 -2.69
CA GLN A 99 -9.01 6.67 -1.48
C GLN A 99 -10.06 6.52 -0.37
N ALA A 100 -10.89 7.55 -0.16
CA ALA A 100 -11.95 7.50 0.84
C ALA A 100 -13.05 6.48 0.48
N ALA A 101 -13.37 6.33 -0.81
CA ALA A 101 -14.28 5.30 -1.30
C ALA A 101 -13.75 3.90 -1.00
N LEU A 102 -12.47 3.62 -1.32
CA LEU A 102 -11.84 2.32 -1.10
C LEU A 102 -11.70 1.97 0.40
N VAL A 103 -11.35 2.95 1.23
CA VAL A 103 -11.36 2.77 2.70
C VAL A 103 -12.76 2.43 3.19
N GLY A 104 -13.77 3.16 2.73
CA GLY A 104 -15.17 2.89 3.05
C GLY A 104 -15.64 1.50 2.62
N TYR A 105 -15.19 1.03 1.45
CA TYR A 105 -15.46 -0.31 0.94
C TYR A 105 -14.82 -1.40 1.81
N CYS A 106 -13.57 -1.22 2.22
CA CYS A 106 -12.92 -2.13 3.16
C CYS A 106 -13.68 -2.20 4.50
N MET A 107 -14.13 -1.05 5.02
CA MET A 107 -14.92 -1.00 6.25
C MET A 107 -16.25 -1.73 6.11
N SER A 108 -17.00 -1.53 5.02
CA SER A 108 -18.30 -2.20 4.81
C SER A 108 -18.17 -3.72 4.63
N ARG A 109 -17.00 -4.20 4.21
CA ARG A 109 -16.68 -5.63 4.07
C ARG A 109 -15.96 -6.22 5.27
N ASN A 110 -15.82 -5.49 6.37
CA ASN A 110 -15.07 -5.90 7.57
C ASN A 110 -13.62 -6.31 7.27
N VAL A 111 -13.00 -5.73 6.25
CA VAL A 111 -11.56 -5.88 6.02
C VAL A 111 -10.83 -5.08 7.11
N PRO A 112 -10.03 -5.73 7.99
CA PRO A 112 -9.43 -5.02 9.12
C PRO A 112 -8.47 -3.94 8.64
N LEU A 113 -8.74 -2.69 8.97
CA LEU A 113 -7.86 -1.56 8.67
C LEU A 113 -7.21 -1.05 9.97
N PRO A 114 -5.88 -0.95 10.04
CA PRO A 114 -5.22 -0.36 11.20
C PRO A 114 -5.61 1.10 11.37
N VAL A 115 -6.05 1.46 12.58
CA VAL A 115 -6.48 2.83 12.91
C VAL A 115 -5.32 3.81 12.78
N VAL A 116 -4.17 3.49 13.39
CA VAL A 116 -2.94 4.29 13.31
C VAL A 116 -2.08 3.73 12.17
N SER A 117 -2.28 4.24 10.96
CA SER A 117 -1.49 3.90 9.79
C SER A 117 -1.56 4.98 8.73
N ASP A 118 -0.49 5.11 7.96
CA ASP A 118 -0.49 5.90 6.73
C ASP A 118 -1.15 5.09 5.62
N LYS A 119 -1.98 5.74 4.81
CA LYS A 119 -2.72 5.13 3.70
C LYS A 119 -2.47 5.95 2.45
N ALA A 120 -2.02 5.30 1.39
CA ALA A 120 -1.73 5.93 0.11
C ALA A 120 -2.32 5.10 -1.03
N LEU A 121 -2.77 5.78 -2.08
CA LEU A 121 -3.32 5.15 -3.26
C LEU A 121 -2.23 4.98 -4.33
N TYR A 122 -2.17 3.79 -4.91
CA TYR A 122 -1.27 3.46 -6.02
C TYR A 122 -2.02 2.72 -7.11
N VAL A 123 -1.46 2.71 -8.31
CA VAL A 123 -1.90 1.83 -9.40
C VAL A 123 -0.80 0.81 -9.66
N ILE A 124 -1.06 -0.45 -9.36
CA ILE A 124 -0.10 -1.55 -9.53
C ILE A 124 -0.66 -2.51 -10.57
N LYS A 125 0.08 -2.72 -11.66
CA LYS A 125 -0.37 -3.54 -12.82
C LYS A 125 -1.78 -3.15 -13.29
N GLY A 126 -2.05 -1.85 -13.39
CA GLY A 126 -3.33 -1.31 -13.85
C GLY A 126 -4.48 -1.40 -12.83
N ARG A 127 -4.24 -1.81 -11.58
CA ARG A 127 -5.26 -1.94 -10.54
C ARG A 127 -5.08 -0.91 -9.44
N ALA A 128 -6.16 -0.27 -9.01
CA ALA A 128 -6.15 0.54 -7.80
C ALA A 128 -5.70 -0.31 -6.61
N THR A 129 -4.76 0.20 -5.83
CA THR A 129 -4.15 -0.49 -4.70
C THR A 129 -4.05 0.47 -3.53
N LEU A 130 -4.66 0.12 -2.40
CA LEU A 130 -4.45 0.83 -1.15
C LEU A 130 -3.22 0.25 -0.45
N MET A 131 -2.17 1.05 -0.33
CA MET A 131 -1.00 0.73 0.46
C MET A 131 -1.16 1.31 1.86
N ILE A 132 -1.03 0.46 2.86
CA ILE A 132 -1.17 0.80 4.28
C ILE A 132 0.15 0.51 4.97
N THR A 133 0.73 1.49 5.67
CA THR A 133 1.99 1.33 6.38
C THR A 133 1.88 1.71 7.85
N MET A 134 2.46 0.89 8.73
CA MET A 134 2.48 1.09 10.18
C MET A 134 3.91 1.13 10.70
N ASN A 135 4.21 2.12 11.56
CA ASN A 135 5.53 2.34 12.17
C ASN A 135 6.64 2.65 11.14
N PHE A 136 6.28 3.20 9.98
CA PHE A 136 7.23 3.72 9.01
C PHE A 136 7.60 5.16 9.39
N ARG A 137 8.89 5.47 9.41
CA ARG A 137 9.37 6.85 9.67
C ARG A 137 9.30 7.75 8.43
N LYS A 138 9.13 7.14 7.25
CA LYS A 138 9.04 7.80 5.95
C LYS A 138 7.98 7.07 5.12
N PRO A 139 7.21 7.78 4.29
CA PRO A 139 6.28 7.13 3.37
C PRO A 139 6.98 6.07 2.52
N ALA A 140 6.37 4.90 2.38
CA ALA A 140 6.83 3.89 1.45
C ALA A 140 6.77 4.44 0.02
N ARG A 141 7.77 4.10 -0.79
CA ARG A 141 7.82 4.43 -2.22
C ARG A 141 7.94 3.14 -3.00
N LEU A 142 7.09 2.98 -4.01
CA LEU A 142 7.25 1.90 -4.99
C LEU A 142 8.43 2.24 -5.89
N VAL A 143 9.43 1.36 -5.91
CA VAL A 143 10.56 1.43 -6.84
C VAL A 143 10.32 0.33 -7.88
N VAL A 144 10.07 0.73 -9.12
CA VAL A 144 10.01 -0.21 -10.24
C VAL A 144 11.45 -0.45 -10.67
N LEU A 145 11.99 -1.60 -10.29
CA LEU A 145 13.23 -2.11 -10.86
C LEU A 145 12.88 -2.71 -12.22
N GLY A 146 13.60 -2.29 -13.26
CA GLY A 146 13.20 -2.41 -14.67
C GLY A 146 12.56 -3.74 -15.04
N THR A 147 11.45 -3.65 -15.76
CA THR A 147 10.91 -4.73 -16.59
C THR A 147 11.76 -4.80 -17.86
N GLU A 148 12.42 -5.94 -18.10
CA GLU A 148 12.90 -6.32 -19.43
C GLU A 148 11.73 -6.44 -20.42
#